data_AF-J5GKP8-F1
#
_entry.id   AF-J5GKP8-F1
#
_cell.length_a   1.000
_cell.length_b   1.000
_cell.length_c   1.000
_cell.angle_alpha   90.00
_cell.angle_beta   90.00
_cell.angle_gamma   90.00
#
_symmetry.space_group_name_H-M   'P 1'
#
loop_
_entity.id
_entity.type
_entity.pdbx_description
1 polymer ?
#
loop_
_entity_poly.entity_id
_entity_poly.type
_entity_poly.pdbx_seq_one_letter_code
_entity_poly.pdbx_strand_id
1 'polypeptide(L)'
;MFPTFEKVRELAKKQGLSLNQVEEKLGYSKNTLYSLKRQKVSSERLQEIADYFNVSTDYLLGRTDNPAIAGNLHVNEPDDIDKIIDHAMLFDGKPLTDEDRRAIRGIISGYMNSKED
;
A
#
# COMPACT_ATOMS: atom_id res chain seq x y z
N MET A 1 12.20 6.46 -16.65
CA MET A 1 11.50 6.79 -15.39
C MET A 1 11.90 5.75 -14.35
N PHE A 2 12.14 6.13 -13.09
CA PHE A 2 12.57 5.22 -12.03
C PHE A 2 11.41 5.00 -11.05
N PRO A 3 10.43 4.15 -11.38
CA PRO A 3 9.20 4.03 -10.60
C PRO A 3 9.48 3.71 -9.13
N THR A 4 10.42 2.81 -8.86
CA THR A 4 10.79 2.43 -7.48
C THR A 4 11.35 3.58 -6.67
N PHE A 5 12.24 4.40 -7.24
CA PHE A 5 12.77 5.55 -6.53
C PHE A 5 11.67 6.56 -6.18
N GLU A 6 10.81 6.89 -7.15
CA GLU A 6 9.74 7.87 -6.92
C GLU A 6 8.72 7.36 -5.88
N LYS A 7 8.29 6.10 -5.96
CA LYS A 7 7.38 5.49 -4.97
C LYS A 7 7.99 5.50 -3.56
N VAL A 8 9.26 5.10 -3.40
CA VAL A 8 9.95 5.14 -2.10
C VAL A 8 10.05 6.56 -1.56
N ARG A 9 10.35 7.54 -2.42
CA ARG A 9 10.41 8.96 -2.03
C ARG A 9 9.06 9.49 -1.57
N GLU A 10 7.98 9.13 -2.27
CA GLU A 10 6.62 9.49 -1.88
C GLU A 10 6.24 8.87 -0.53
N LEU A 11 6.53 7.59 -0.32
CA LEU A 11 6.26 6.88 0.94
C LEU A 11 7.04 7.49 2.11
N ALA A 12 8.33 7.78 1.93
CA ALA A 12 9.14 8.48 2.93
C ALA A 12 8.55 9.84 3.28
N LYS A 13 8.13 10.63 2.28
CA LYS A 13 7.50 11.93 2.48
C LYS A 13 6.16 11.83 3.22
N LYS A 14 5.34 10.80 2.94
CA LYS A 14 4.08 10.54 3.67
C LYS A 14 4.31 10.28 5.15
N GLN A 15 5.44 9.66 5.51
CA GLN A 15 5.83 9.44 6.91
C GLN A 15 6.58 10.64 7.53
N GLY A 16 6.77 11.75 6.80
CA GLY A 16 7.55 12.90 7.27
C GLY A 16 9.05 12.63 7.39
N LEU A 17 9.56 11.58 6.73
CA LEU A 17 10.95 11.16 6.78
C LEU A 17 11.71 11.58 5.52
N SER A 18 12.99 11.92 5.70
CA SER A 18 13.95 12.01 4.60
C SER A 18 14.43 10.61 4.20
N LEU A 19 14.91 10.47 2.95
CA LEU A 19 15.47 9.20 2.47
C LEU A 19 16.64 8.71 3.33
N ASN A 20 17.48 9.62 3.84
CA ASN A 20 18.60 9.27 4.71
C ASN A 20 18.12 8.68 6.05
N GLN A 21 16.99 9.15 6.58
CA GLN A 21 16.40 8.60 7.80
C GLN A 21 15.78 7.21 7.55
N VAL A 22 15.20 6.99 6.37
CA VAL A 22 14.71 5.67 5.97
C VAL A 22 15.88 4.70 5.80
N GLU A 23 16.98 5.14 5.18
CA GLU A 23 18.22 4.36 5.08
C GLU A 23 18.74 3.96 6.47
N GLU A 24 18.80 4.89 7.42
CA GLU A 24 19.23 4.62 8.79
C GLU A 24 18.32 3.60 9.49
N LYS A 25 17.00 3.73 9.33
CA LYS A 25 16.02 2.79 9.90
C LYS A 25 16.09 1.40 9.28
N LEU A 26 16.43 1.30 8.00
CA LEU A 26 16.64 0.05 7.28
C LEU A 26 18.05 -0.54 7.50
N GLY A 27 18.95 0.16 8.20
CA GLY A 27 20.34 -0.25 8.38
C GLY A 27 21.19 -0.13 7.11
N TYR A 28 20.76 0.67 6.14
CA TYR A 28 21.47 0.91 4.89
C TYR A 28 22.56 1.97 5.04
N SER A 29 23.59 1.84 4.21
CA SER A 29 24.59 2.91 4.05
C SER A 29 23.95 4.16 3.44
N LYS A 30 24.48 5.34 3.78
CA LYS A 30 24.02 6.61 3.23
C LYS A 30 24.03 6.60 1.70
N ASN A 31 23.01 7.20 1.10
CA ASN A 31 22.77 7.30 -0.35
C ASN A 31 22.39 5.99 -1.06
N THR A 32 22.14 4.90 -0.34
CA THR A 32 21.69 3.63 -0.93
C THR A 32 20.36 3.79 -1.68
N LEU A 33 19.36 4.49 -1.13
CA LEU A 33 18.08 4.71 -1.80
C LEU A 33 18.20 5.63 -3.03
N TYR A 34 19.15 6.56 -3.05
CA TYR A 34 19.43 7.37 -4.24
C TYR A 34 19.99 6.55 -5.40
N SER A 35 20.63 5.41 -5.12
CA SER A 35 21.14 4.49 -6.16
C SER A 35 20.02 3.84 -6.97
N LEU A 36 18.79 3.77 -6.44
CA LEU A 36 17.59 3.27 -7.13
C LEU A 36 17.26 4.07 -8.41
N LYS A 37 17.79 5.29 -8.54
CA LYS A 37 17.72 6.08 -9.78
C LYS A 37 18.62 5.57 -10.91
N ARG A 38 19.51 4.62 -10.66
CA ARG A 38 20.54 4.21 -11.62
C ARG A 38 20.70 2.70 -11.71
N GLN A 39 20.35 1.98 -10.64
CA GLN A 39 20.60 0.55 -10.53
C GLN A 39 19.33 -0.20 -10.18
N LYS A 40 19.23 -1.43 -10.70
CA LYS A 40 18.23 -2.39 -10.24
C LYS A 40 18.60 -2.84 -8.83
N VAL A 41 17.63 -2.80 -7.93
CA VAL A 41 17.76 -3.29 -6.57
C VAL A 41 17.69 -4.83 -6.57
N SER A 42 18.35 -5.47 -5.61
CA SER A 42 18.17 -6.91 -5.38
C SER A 42 16.74 -7.19 -4.92
N SER A 43 16.25 -8.41 -5.16
CA SER A 43 14.94 -8.84 -4.67
C SER A 43 14.81 -8.72 -3.15
N GLU A 44 15.88 -9.06 -2.42
CA GLU A 44 15.96 -8.97 -0.97
C GLU A 44 15.77 -7.53 -0.47
N ARG A 45 16.54 -6.57 -0.99
CA ARG A 45 16.39 -5.16 -0.61
C ARG A 45 15.04 -4.58 -1.03
N LEU A 46 14.50 -5.02 -2.17
CA LEU A 46 13.16 -4.59 -2.59
C LEU A 46 12.11 -5.07 -1.58
N GLN A 47 12.24 -6.29 -1.09
CA GLN A 47 11.36 -6.86 -0.08
C GLN A 47 11.50 -6.13 1.26
N GLU A 48 12.72 -5.88 1.74
CA GLU A 48 12.95 -5.11 2.97
C GLU A 48 12.31 -3.71 2.93
N ILE A 49 12.44 -3.01 1.80
CA ILE A 49 11.79 -1.70 1.61
C ILE A 49 10.26 -1.85 1.61
N ALA A 50 9.74 -2.87 0.92
CA ALA A 50 8.30 -3.14 0.85
C ALA A 50 7.71 -3.43 2.23
N ASP A 51 8.39 -4.27 3.01
CA ASP A 51 8.00 -4.64 4.38
C ASP A 51 8.04 -3.43 5.32
N TYR A 52 9.10 -2.60 5.23
CA TYR A 52 9.22 -1.39 6.04
C TYR A 52 8.07 -0.39 5.80
N PHE A 53 7.65 -0.24 4.55
CA PHE A 53 6.52 0.64 4.22
C PHE A 53 5.16 -0.07 4.26
N ASN A 54 5.14 -1.37 4.56
CA ASN A 54 3.96 -2.24 4.51
C ASN A 54 3.20 -2.13 3.17
N VAL A 55 3.93 -2.23 2.07
CA VAL A 55 3.38 -2.19 0.70
C VAL A 55 3.82 -3.41 -0.11
N SER A 56 3.17 -3.69 -1.24
CA SER A 56 3.61 -4.74 -2.15
C SER A 56 4.87 -4.34 -2.94
N THR A 57 5.70 -5.33 -3.28
CA THR A 57 6.83 -5.14 -4.18
C THR A 57 6.36 -4.75 -5.58
N ASP A 58 5.19 -5.23 -6.02
CA ASP A 58 4.59 -4.82 -7.30
C ASP A 58 4.20 -3.34 -7.33
N TYR A 59 3.77 -2.77 -6.20
CA TYR A 59 3.55 -1.33 -6.07
C TYR A 59 4.85 -0.54 -6.21
N LEU A 60 5.92 -0.99 -5.54
CA LEU A 60 7.25 -0.36 -5.66
C LEU A 60 7.82 -0.48 -7.09
N LEU A 61 7.50 -1.56 -7.81
CA LEU A 61 7.93 -1.73 -9.20
C LEU A 61 7.05 -0.97 -10.21
N GLY A 62 5.94 -0.37 -9.75
CA GLY A 62 4.99 0.32 -10.61
C GLY A 62 4.18 -0.61 -11.51
N ARG A 63 4.02 -1.87 -11.11
CA ARG A 63 3.17 -2.86 -11.79
C ARG A 63 1.69 -2.72 -11.42
N THR A 64 1.43 -2.05 -10.31
CA THR A 64 0.09 -1.76 -9.78
C THR A 64 0.11 -0.42 -9.05
N ASP A 65 -1.04 0.25 -9.01
CA ASP A 65 -1.27 1.43 -8.16
C ASP A 65 -1.80 1.05 -6.78
N ASN A 66 -2.16 -0.23 -6.55
CA ASN A 66 -2.58 -0.73 -5.25
C ASN A 66 -1.35 -1.01 -4.36
N PRO A 67 -1.14 -0.25 -3.27
CA PRO A 67 -0.03 -0.50 -2.36
C PRO A 67 -0.22 -1.75 -1.52
N ALA A 68 -1.42 -2.31 -1.39
CA ALA A 68 -1.70 -3.43 -0.52
C ALA A 68 -0.91 -4.70 -0.92
N ILE A 69 -0.41 -5.41 0.08
CA ILE A 69 0.16 -6.74 -0.09
C ILE A 69 -1.00 -7.72 -0.29
N ALA A 70 -0.94 -8.52 -1.37
CA ALA A 70 -1.96 -9.51 -1.65
C ALA A 70 -2.09 -10.50 -0.48
N GLY A 71 -3.30 -10.62 0.08
CA GLY A 71 -3.58 -11.48 1.22
C GLY A 71 -3.44 -10.82 2.61
N ASN A 72 -2.77 -9.66 2.73
CA ASN A 72 -2.71 -8.88 3.97
C ASN A 72 -3.91 -7.92 4.09
N LEU A 73 -5.11 -8.46 3.94
CA LEU A 73 -6.27 -7.89 4.62
C LEU A 73 -6.11 -8.28 6.09
N HIS A 74 -5.34 -7.50 6.84
CA HIS A 74 -5.40 -7.54 8.30
C HIS A 74 -6.77 -6.99 8.72
N VAL A 75 -7.82 -7.80 8.55
CA VAL A 75 -9.17 -7.60 9.08
C VAL A 75 -9.15 -8.00 10.56
N ASN A 76 -8.27 -7.37 11.34
CA ASN A 76 -8.20 -7.58 12.79
C ASN A 76 -8.80 -6.40 13.57
N GLU A 77 -9.37 -5.41 12.88
CA GLU A 77 -10.22 -4.40 13.48
C GLU A 77 -11.64 -4.58 12.92
N PRO A 78 -12.65 -4.90 13.75
CA PRO A 78 -14.05 -5.03 13.34
C PRO A 78 -14.67 -3.77 12.72
N ASP A 79 -13.98 -2.63 12.76
CA ASP A 79 -14.67 -1.34 12.80
C ASP A 79 -14.53 -0.42 11.58
N ASP A 80 -13.75 -0.76 10.55
CA ASP A 80 -13.61 0.14 9.41
C ASP A 80 -14.05 -0.51 8.09
N ILE A 81 -15.36 -0.71 7.96
CA ILE A 81 -16.03 -0.93 6.68
C ILE A 81 -15.55 0.11 5.65
N ASP A 82 -15.30 1.34 6.10
CA ASP A 82 -14.77 2.42 5.26
C ASP A 82 -13.35 2.11 4.73
N LYS A 83 -12.44 1.53 5.53
CA LYS A 83 -11.11 1.09 5.04
C LYS A 83 -11.23 -0.04 4.01
N ILE A 84 -12.18 -0.95 4.17
CA ILE A 84 -12.43 -2.03 3.20
C ILE A 84 -12.93 -1.45 1.87
N ILE A 85 -13.87 -0.50 1.94
CA ILE A 85 -14.45 0.15 0.77
C ILE A 85 -13.41 1.02 0.04
N ASP A 86 -12.49 1.65 0.75
CA ASP A 86 -11.42 2.47 0.15
C ASP A 86 -10.42 1.66 -0.69
N HIS A 87 -10.29 0.37 -0.40
CA HIS A 87 -9.43 -0.55 -1.15
C HIS A 87 -10.22 -1.48 -2.10
N ALA A 88 -11.55 -1.42 -2.09
CA ALA A 88 -12.37 -2.20 -2.99
C ALA A 88 -12.25 -1.68 -4.43
N MET A 89 -12.46 -2.59 -5.39
CA MET A 89 -12.66 -2.25 -6.80
C MET A 89 -13.91 -2.95 -7.30
N LEU A 90 -14.55 -2.38 -8.33
CA LEU A 90 -15.65 -3.05 -9.01
C LEU A 90 -15.13 -4.29 -9.76
N PHE A 91 -16.01 -5.27 -9.98
CA PHE A 91 -15.66 -6.50 -10.72
C PHE A 91 -15.18 -6.23 -12.15
N ASP A 92 -15.58 -5.10 -12.74
CA ASP A 92 -15.15 -4.65 -14.06
C ASP A 92 -13.82 -3.85 -14.05
N GLY A 93 -13.17 -3.75 -12.88
CA GLY A 93 -11.88 -3.09 -12.70
C GLY A 93 -11.96 -1.56 -12.58
N LYS A 94 -13.16 -0.97 -12.51
CA LYS A 94 -13.32 0.47 -12.31
C LYS A 94 -13.16 0.86 -10.84
N PRO A 95 -12.67 2.09 -10.57
CA PRO A 95 -12.71 2.64 -9.23
C PRO A 95 -14.16 2.80 -8.76
N LEU A 96 -14.41 2.62 -7.46
CA LEU A 96 -15.73 2.88 -6.89
C LEU A 96 -16.05 4.38 -6.98
N THR A 97 -17.27 4.69 -7.43
CA THR A 97 -17.83 6.03 -7.28
C THR A 97 -18.31 6.24 -5.84
N ASP A 98 -18.54 7.49 -5.45
CA ASP A 98 -19.11 7.79 -4.12
C ASP A 98 -20.50 7.19 -3.92
N GLU A 99 -21.24 6.98 -5.01
CA GLU A 99 -22.52 6.28 -4.98
C GLU A 99 -22.34 4.78 -4.72
N ASP A 100 -21.39 4.14 -5.41
CA ASP A 100 -21.06 2.72 -5.22
C ASP A 100 -20.57 2.46 -3.80
N ARG A 101 -19.73 3.35 -3.25
CA ARG A 101 -19.26 3.27 -1.86
C ARG A 101 -20.42 3.23 -0.86
N ARG A 102 -21.41 4.12 -1.03
CA ARG A 102 -22.60 4.15 -0.15
C ARG A 102 -23.43 2.88 -0.27
N ALA A 103 -23.64 2.38 -1.49
CA ALA A 103 -24.40 1.16 -1.73
C ALA A 103 -23.71 -0.06 -1.09
N ILE A 104 -22.41 -0.22 -1.31
CA ILE A 104 -21.61 -1.33 -0.78
C ILE A 104 -21.58 -1.28 0.76
N ARG A 105 -21.43 -0.08 1.35
CA ARG A 105 -21.51 0.10 2.82
C ARG A 105 -22.82 -0.44 3.38
N GLY A 106 -23.96 -0.06 2.79
CA GLY A 106 -25.27 -0.51 3.24
C GLY A 106 -25.43 -2.02 3.19
N ILE A 107 -24.94 -2.66 2.12
CA ILE A 107 -25.00 -4.13 1.94
C ILE A 107 -24.14 -4.83 3.00
N ILE A 108 -22.90 -4.39 3.19
CA ILE A 108 -21.97 -5.01 4.15
C ILE A 108 -22.50 -4.84 5.59
N SER A 109 -22.90 -3.61 5.97
CA SER A 109 -23.46 -3.34 7.29
C SER A 109 -24.73 -4.16 7.56
N GLY A 110 -25.62 -4.28 6.57
CA GLY A 110 -26.82 -5.10 6.69
C GLY A 110 -26.52 -6.59 6.89
N TYR A 111 -25.55 -7.12 6.15
CA TYR A 111 -25.12 -8.52 6.29
C TYR A 111 -24.49 -8.80 7.66
N MET A 112 -23.64 -7.90 8.15
CA MET A 112 -22.98 -8.05 9.45
C MET A 112 -23.99 -8.04 10.61
N ASN A 113 -24.91 -7.06 10.61
CA ASN A 113 -25.97 -7.01 11.63
C ASN A 113 -26.88 -8.24 11.60
N SER A 114 -27.12 -8.83 10.43
CA SER A 114 -27.97 -10.04 10.30
C SER A 114 -27.33 -11.33 10.84
N LYS A 115 -26.04 -11.31 11.21
CA LYS A 115 -25.31 -12.45 11.76
C LYS A 115 -24.98 -12.33 13.25
N GLU A 116 -25.25 -11.18 13.86
CA GLU A 116 -25.12 -10.98 15.30
C GLU A 116 -26.39 -11.32 16.09
N ASP A 117 -27.49 -11.66 15.38
CA ASP A 117 -28.71 -12.30 15.90
C ASP A 117 -28.69 -13.84 15.67
#